data_AF-A0A916MMH0-F1
#
_entry.id   AF-A0A916MMH0-F1
#
_cell.length_a   1.000
_cell.length_b   1.000
_cell.length_c   1.000
_cell.angle_alpha   90.00
_cell.angle_beta   90.00
_cell.angle_gamma   90.00
#
_symmetry.space_group_name_H-M   'P 1'
#
loop_
_entity.id
_entity.type
_entity.pdbx_description
1 polymer ?
#
loop_
_entity_poly.entity_id
_entity_poly.type
_entity_poly.pdbx_seq_one_letter_code
_entity_poly.pdbx_strand_id
1 'polypeptide(L)'
;MIATLRNQNAWGMYDGQCTACDVYERVNDLGLCIDCADKLERDLVRECDWERSSLGFLLSADDREKLHQRIVREYGKAYELIMPRKQSHHKNH
;
A
#
# COMPACT_ATOMS: atom_id res chain seq x y z
N MET A 1 -22.48 -0.20 28.56
CA MET A 1 -21.33 0.36 27.82
C MET A 1 -20.59 -0.81 27.19
N ILE A 2 -20.87 -1.14 25.93
CA ILE A 2 -20.15 -2.20 25.23
C ILE A 2 -19.08 -1.50 24.40
N ALA A 3 -17.89 -1.34 24.97
CA ALA A 3 -16.69 -1.12 24.16
C ALA A 3 -16.26 -2.50 23.67
N THR A 4 -16.76 -2.86 22.50
CA THR A 4 -16.36 -4.02 21.72
C THR A 4 -14.84 -4.05 21.59
N LEU A 5 -14.24 -5.09 22.17
CA LEU A 5 -13.07 -5.81 21.69
C LEU A 5 -12.20 -5.04 20.67
N ARG A 6 -11.15 -4.34 21.14
CA ARG A 6 -9.99 -4.04 20.28
C ARG A 6 -9.38 -5.39 19.88
N ASN A 7 -9.78 -5.80 18.70
CA ASN A 7 -9.46 -7.03 18.00
C ASN A 7 -7.97 -7.38 18.16
N GLN A 8 -7.70 -8.43 18.94
CA GLN A 8 -6.37 -9.00 19.17
C GLN A 8 -5.96 -9.88 17.99
N ASN A 9 -5.90 -9.33 16.77
CA ASN A 9 -5.52 -10.12 15.59
C ASN A 9 -4.48 -9.37 14.72
N ALA A 10 -3.34 -8.99 15.30
CA ALA A 10 -2.15 -8.58 14.53
C ALA A 10 -1.33 -9.83 14.14
N TRP A 11 -1.94 -10.75 13.42
CA TRP A 11 -1.24 -11.94 12.91
C TRP A 11 -0.31 -11.47 11.78
N GLY A 12 1.00 -11.58 11.99
CA GLY A 12 2.02 -11.25 10.99
C GLY A 12 2.81 -9.96 11.23
N MET A 13 2.61 -9.26 12.36
CA MET A 13 3.50 -8.16 12.75
C MET A 13 4.52 -8.59 13.80
N TYR A 14 5.77 -8.16 13.61
CA TYR A 14 6.91 -8.44 14.48
C TYR A 14 7.50 -7.13 14.99
N ASP A 15 8.09 -7.13 16.18
CA ASP A 15 8.82 -5.95 16.65
C ASP A 15 10.14 -5.83 15.86
N GLY A 16 10.34 -4.69 15.19
CA GLY A 16 11.48 -4.48 14.30
C GLY A 16 11.64 -3.02 13.88
N GLN A 17 12.70 -2.72 13.14
CA GLN A 17 12.90 -1.40 12.56
C GLN A 17 12.17 -1.31 11.21
N CYS A 18 11.34 -0.29 11.02
CA CYS A 18 10.69 -0.03 9.74
C CYS A 18 11.74 0.34 8.69
N THR A 19 11.75 -0.37 7.56
CA THR A 19 12.74 -0.17 6.48
C THR A 19 12.57 1.18 5.76
N ALA A 20 11.40 1.82 5.87
CA ALA A 20 11.11 3.07 5.15
C ALA A 20 11.31 4.34 5.97
N CYS A 21 11.12 4.27 7.29
CA CYS A 21 11.20 5.45 8.17
C CYS A 21 12.14 5.28 9.36
N ASP A 22 12.84 4.15 9.47
CA ASP A 22 13.82 3.82 10.51
C ASP A 22 13.29 3.79 11.95
N VAL A 23 11.97 3.89 12.16
CA VAL A 23 11.32 3.81 13.48
C VAL A 23 11.23 2.36 13.94
N TYR A 24 11.58 2.10 15.21
CA TYR A 24 11.39 0.80 15.85
C TYR A 24 9.95 0.65 16.34
N GLU A 25 9.18 -0.26 15.74
CA GLU A 25 7.81 -0.55 16.11
C GLU A 25 7.39 -1.93 15.57
N ARG A 26 6.08 -2.23 15.60
CA ARG A 26 5.53 -3.38 14.91
C ARG A 26 5.59 -3.19 13.41
N VAL A 27 6.24 -4.12 12.73
CA VAL A 27 6.38 -4.15 11.27
C VAL A 27 5.71 -5.38 10.69
N ASN A 28 5.15 -5.27 9.48
CA ASN A 28 4.60 -6.39 8.74
C ASN A 28 5.71 -7.30 8.15
N ASP A 29 5.30 -8.28 7.35
CA ASP A 29 6.17 -9.22 6.62
C ASP A 29 7.09 -8.54 5.59
N LEU A 30 6.75 -7.33 5.15
CA LEU A 30 7.61 -6.48 4.32
C LEU A 30 8.58 -5.60 5.13
N GLY A 31 8.56 -5.70 6.47
CA GLY A 31 9.39 -4.87 7.34
C GLY A 31 8.94 -3.40 7.40
N LEU A 32 7.65 -3.12 7.13
CA LEU A 32 7.06 -1.79 7.18
C LEU A 32 6.15 -1.64 8.39
N CYS A 33 6.24 -0.49 9.08
CA CYS A 33 5.22 -0.09 10.03
C CYS A 33 3.89 0.20 9.32
N ILE A 34 2.79 0.28 10.07
CA ILE A 34 1.45 0.45 9.51
C ILE A 34 1.33 1.68 8.60
N ASP A 35 1.91 2.81 8.99
CA ASP A 35 1.85 4.05 8.21
C ASP A 35 2.61 3.94 6.88
N CYS A 36 3.74 3.22 6.87
CA CYS A 36 4.52 2.99 5.66
C CYS A 36 3.89 1.92 4.77
N ALA A 37 3.25 0.90 5.35
CA ALA A 37 2.46 -0.07 4.60
C ALA A 37 1.28 0.62 3.88
N ASP A 38 0.58 1.53 4.55
CA ASP A 38 -0.51 2.31 3.95
C ASP A 38 -0.04 3.20 2.79
N LYS A 39 1.13 3.85 2.94
CA LYS A 39 1.77 4.63 1.87
C LYS A 39 2.12 3.77 0.67
N LEU A 40 2.72 2.61 0.91
CA LEU A 40 3.05 1.65 -0.16
C LEU A 40 1.78 1.20 -0.89
N GLU A 41 0.72 0.88 -0.15
CA GLU A 41 -0.56 0.46 -0.74
C GLU A 41 -1.15 1.57 -1.64
N ARG A 42 -1.14 2.83 -1.19
CA ARG A 42 -1.56 3.97 -2.02
C ARG A 42 -0.73 4.09 -3.29
N ASP A 43 0.58 3.88 -3.19
CA ASP A 43 1.46 3.94 -4.35
C ASP A 43 1.21 2.79 -5.34
N LEU A 44 0.98 1.56 -4.87
CA LEU A 44 0.61 0.44 -5.73
C LEU A 44 -0.70 0.70 -6.45
N VAL A 45 -1.67 1.31 -5.75
CA VAL A 45 -2.93 1.77 -6.36
C VAL A 45 -2.69 2.86 -7.41
N ARG A 46 -1.78 3.82 -7.17
CA ARG A 46 -1.39 4.86 -8.16
C ARG A 46 -0.71 4.27 -9.40
N GLU A 47 0.08 3.20 -9.24
CA GLU A 47 0.65 2.45 -10.36
C GLU A 47 -0.35 1.53 -11.06
N CYS A 48 -1.55 1.36 -10.51
CA CYS A 48 -2.50 0.31 -10.89
C CYS A 48 -1.88 -1.11 -10.81
N ASP A 49 -0.93 -1.34 -9.90
CA ASP A 49 -0.32 -2.65 -9.65
C ASP A 49 -1.22 -3.48 -8.72
N TRP A 50 -2.30 -4.00 -9.29
CA TRP A 50 -3.35 -4.74 -8.57
C TRP A 50 -2.93 -6.13 -8.09
N GLU A 51 -1.86 -6.70 -8.66
CA GLU A 51 -1.34 -7.99 -8.23
C GLU A 51 -0.60 -7.89 -6.90
N ARG A 52 0.00 -6.73 -6.63
CA ARG A 52 0.75 -6.45 -5.39
C ARG A 52 -0.05 -5.64 -4.37
N SER A 53 -1.09 -4.94 -4.82
CA SER A 53 -2.02 -4.20 -3.96
C SER A 53 -2.92 -5.14 -3.18
N SER A 54 -2.84 -5.07 -1.86
CA SER A 54 -3.72 -5.83 -0.96
C SER A 54 -5.19 -5.39 -1.07
N LEU A 55 -5.45 -4.12 -1.36
CA LEU A 55 -6.79 -3.57 -1.55
C LEU A 55 -7.37 -3.95 -2.92
N GLY A 56 -6.55 -4.03 -3.95
CA GLY A 56 -6.97 -4.22 -5.34
C GLY A 56 -7.10 -5.66 -5.79
N PHE A 57 -6.44 -6.61 -5.10
CA PHE A 57 -6.35 -8.01 -5.53
C PHE A 57 -7.74 -8.64 -5.79
N LEU A 58 -8.71 -8.40 -4.90
CA LEU A 58 -10.07 -8.97 -4.99
C LEU A 58 -11.10 -8.04 -5.66
N LEU A 59 -10.71 -6.84 -6.11
CA LEU A 59 -11.64 -5.88 -6.70
C LEU A 59 -11.89 -6.16 -8.18
N SER A 60 -13.09 -5.79 -8.63
CA SER A 60 -13.43 -5.72 -10.05
C SER A 60 -12.64 -4.61 -10.76
N ALA A 61 -12.58 -4.65 -12.09
CA ALA A 61 -11.91 -3.59 -12.87
C ALA A 61 -12.52 -2.19 -12.62
N ASP A 62 -13.85 -2.11 -12.54
CA ASP A 62 -14.56 -0.86 -12.26
C ASP A 62 -14.26 -0.32 -10.86
N ASP A 63 -14.16 -1.20 -9.86
CA ASP A 63 -13.88 -0.79 -8.49
C ASP A 63 -12.41 -0.43 -8.29
N ARG A 64 -11.51 -1.07 -9.02
CA ARG A 64 -10.09 -0.68 -9.12
C ARG A 64 -9.93 0.75 -9.66
N GLU A 65 -10.63 1.09 -10.74
CA GLU A 65 -10.60 2.44 -11.29
C GLU A 65 -11.15 3.48 -10.31
N LYS A 66 -12.28 3.19 -9.64
CA LYS A 66 -12.83 4.06 -8.59
C LYS A 66 -11.85 4.23 -7.43
N LEU A 67 -11.19 3.16 -7.01
CA LEU A 67 -10.19 3.19 -5.94
C LEU A 67 -8.99 4.06 -6.34
N HIS A 68 -8.46 3.87 -7.56
CA HIS A 68 -7.39 4.69 -8.11
C HIS A 68 -7.76 6.18 -8.12
N GLN A 69 -8.92 6.52 -8.69
CA GLN A 69 -9.40 7.90 -8.72
C GLN A 69 -9.58 8.49 -7.33
N ARG A 70 -10.07 7.70 -6.38
CA ARG A 70 -10.23 8.13 -4.99
C ARG A 70 -8.88 8.42 -4.33
N ILE A 71 -7.91 7.52 -4.44
CA ILE A 71 -6.56 7.72 -3.87
C ILE A 71 -5.88 8.94 -4.48
N VAL A 72 -5.95 9.10 -5.81
CA VAL A 72 -5.38 10.27 -6.49
C VAL A 72 -6.06 11.57 -6.05
N ARG A 73 -7.37 11.56 -5.83
CA ARG A 73 -8.12 12.75 -5.36
C ARG A 73 -7.79 13.11 -3.92
N GLU A 74 -7.69 12.12 -3.03
CA GLU A 74 -7.48 12.33 -1.59
C GLU A 74 -6.02 12.64 -1.24
N TYR A 75 -5.06 11.99 -1.91
CA TYR A 75 -3.64 12.03 -1.55
C TYR A 75 -2.73 12.58 -2.66
N GLY A 76 -3.29 12.96 -3.80
CA GLY A 76 -2.53 13.45 -4.95
C GLY A 76 -1.83 12.34 -5.76
N LYS A 77 -1.14 12.77 -6.81
CA LYS A 77 -0.48 11.89 -7.80
C LYS A 77 0.97 11.53 -7.45
N ALA A 78 1.55 12.19 -6.46
CA ALA A 78 2.94 11.95 -6.08
C ALA A 78 3.05 10.62 -5.35
N TYR A 79 4.07 9.84 -5.69
CA TYR A 79 4.42 8.62 -4.98
C TYR A 79 5.12 8.98 -3.67
N GLU A 80 4.84 8.21 -2.62
CA GLU A 80 5.30 8.49 -1.26
C GLU A 80 6.48 7.61 -0.85
N LEU A 81 6.58 6.40 -1.40
CA LEU A 81 7.46 5.34 -0.91
C LEU A 81 8.17 4.56 -2.02
N ILE A 82 7.52 4.37 -3.17
CA ILE A 82 8.15 3.74 -4.35
C ILE A 82 8.43 4.76 -5.46
N MET A 83 9.37 4.42 -6.34
CA MET A 83 9.52 5.14 -7.60
C MET A 83 8.63 4.52 -8.66
N PRO A 84 7.92 5.32 -9.47
CA PRO A 84 7.10 4.79 -10.53
C PRO A 84 7.98 4.03 -11.54
N ARG A 85 7.53 2.87 -11.99
CA ARG A 85 8.20 2.14 -13.06
C ARG A 85 8.22 3.01 -14.31
N LYS A 86 9.41 3.30 -14.83
CA LYS A 86 9.54 3.85 -16.18
C LYS A 86 8.99 2.80 -17.14
N GLN A 87 7.89 3.11 -17.83
CA GLN A 87 7.45 2.31 -18.96
C GLN A 87 8.58 2.32 -19.98
N SER A 88 9.34 1.23 -20.08
CA SER A 88 10.32 1.07 -21.14
C SER A 88 9.52 0.92 -22.42
N HIS A 89 9.49 1.99 -23.22
CA HIS A 89 9.06 1.92 -24.61
C HIS A 89 10.07 1.00 -25.31
N HIS A 90 9.81 -0.31 -25.31
CA HIS A 90 10.58 -1.28 -26.07
C HIS A 90 10.31 -0.96 -27.54
N LYS A 91 11.13 -0.08 -28.14
CA LYS A 91 11.19 0.07 -29.58
C LYS A 91 11.79 -1.24 -30.09
N ASN A 92 10.94 -2.13 -30.61
CA ASN A 92 11.43 -3.20 -31.45
C ASN A 92 12.10 -2.54 -32.67
N HIS A 93 13.40 -2.76 -32.80
CA HIS A 93 14.15 -2.56 -34.05
C HIS A 93 14.37 -3.93 -34.66
#